data_AF-A0A442I1Y1-F1
#
_entry.id   AF-A0A442I1Y1-F1
#
_cell.length_a   1.000
_cell.length_b   1.000
_cell.length_c   1.000
_cell.angle_alpha   90.00
_cell.angle_beta   90.00
_cell.angle_gamma   90.00
#
_symmetry.space_group_name_H-M   'P 1'
#
loop_
_entity.id
_entity.type
_entity.pdbx_description
1 polymer ?
#
loop_
_entity_poly.entity_id
_entity_poly.type
_entity_poly.pdbx_seq_one_letter_code
_entity_poly.pdbx_strand_id
1 'polypeptide(L)'
;MPALSDKQPAPYLVPGARELIDLAAVAKAGGDNLRGQRYLAPEFQTEAAKADAVVAGLAGAHDTYRKGFEALQKAANAKDPAMTPEAGFLDLKRRADAWIDDASKRATAATAQAKRAIEGIDNDIRARLEISEGPRSEEIRGHFKGLKENERFALAMKAVEAGNKETIASLLIGPAYLTGLSDDQRNVLRNQMAEKFAGDLVTRKKVIEKGIAINDQSLNELLLAYGEIFPKHRVDEVTKAVQAAKAVRDEFFKL
;
A
#
# COMPACT_ATOMS: atom_id res chain seq x y z
N MET A 1 29.92 48.28 41.87
CA MET A 1 28.98 47.68 40.91
C MET A 1 29.67 47.68 39.55
N PRO A 2 30.03 46.53 38.97
CA PRO A 2 30.64 46.51 37.64
C PRO A 2 29.56 46.74 36.58
N ALA A 3 29.89 47.56 35.58
CA ALA A 3 29.02 47.92 34.48
C ALA A 3 28.64 46.68 33.65
N LEU A 4 27.34 46.52 33.38
CA LEU A 4 26.81 45.56 32.42
C LEU A 4 27.41 45.89 31.05
N SER A 5 28.25 44.99 30.51
CA SER A 5 28.83 45.19 29.19
C SER A 5 27.74 45.09 28.12
N ASP A 6 27.80 46.02 27.18
CA ASP A 6 26.90 46.10 26.05
C ASP A 6 26.93 44.81 25.22
N LYS A 7 25.79 44.12 25.22
CA LYS A 7 25.23 43.39 24.07
C LYS A 7 26.22 42.47 23.33
N GLN A 8 26.69 41.41 23.98
CA GLN A 8 26.93 40.19 23.21
C GLN A 8 25.55 39.60 22.87
N PRO A 9 25.14 39.57 21.59
CA PRO A 9 23.97 38.79 21.20
C PRO A 9 24.21 37.36 21.66
N ALA A 10 23.18 36.74 22.24
CA ALA A 10 23.30 35.39 22.76
C ALA A 10 23.90 34.47 21.68
N PRO A 11 24.97 33.71 21.97
CA PRO A 11 25.86 33.07 20.98
C PRO A 11 25.18 32.00 20.09
N TYR A 12 23.89 31.76 20.26
CA TYR A 12 23.09 30.83 19.45
C TYR A 12 22.31 31.51 18.32
N LEU A 13 22.24 32.84 18.26
CA LEU A 13 21.66 33.55 17.12
C LEU A 13 22.73 33.80 16.04
N VAL A 14 23.21 32.74 15.41
CA VAL A 14 24.06 32.89 14.22
C VAL A 14 23.17 33.46 13.11
N PRO A 15 23.45 34.67 12.56
CA PRO A 15 22.66 35.27 11.50
C PRO A 15 22.94 34.53 10.19
N GLY A 16 22.13 33.51 9.98
CA GLY A 16 22.06 32.75 8.75
C GLY A 16 20.89 31.83 8.95
N ALA A 17 19.68 32.32 8.66
CA ALA A 17 18.46 31.53 8.71
C ALA A 17 18.61 30.34 7.76
N ARG A 18 19.26 29.27 8.23
CA ARG A 18 19.28 27.99 7.54
C ARG A 18 17.83 27.58 7.50
N GLU A 19 17.28 27.49 6.30
CA GLU A 19 15.97 26.89 6.12
C GLU A 19 16.00 25.49 6.78
N LEU A 20 15.26 25.35 7.89
CA LEU A 20 15.19 24.10 8.65
C LEU A 20 14.47 23.01 7.86
N ILE A 21 13.65 23.43 6.89
CA ILE A 21 12.95 22.60 5.93
C ILE A 21 13.41 23.03 4.54
N ASP A 22 13.93 22.09 3.75
CA ASP A 22 14.18 22.30 2.33
C ASP A 22 12.83 22.29 1.59
N LEU A 23 12.26 23.47 1.34
CA LEU A 23 10.97 23.60 0.68
C LEU A 23 10.99 23.09 -0.77
N ALA A 24 12.16 23.11 -1.43
CA ALA A 24 12.30 22.55 -2.77
C ALA A 24 12.28 21.01 -2.73
N ALA A 25 12.91 20.40 -1.71
CA ALA A 25 12.77 18.97 -1.46
C ALA A 25 11.32 18.59 -1.13
N VAL A 26 10.65 19.33 -0.24
CA VAL A 26 9.22 19.11 0.10
C VAL A 26 8.34 19.16 -1.15
N ALA A 27 8.56 20.12 -2.05
CA ALA A 27 7.80 20.26 -3.28
C ALA A 27 8.02 19.10 -4.27
N LYS A 28 9.17 18.43 -4.21
CA LYS A 28 9.50 17.26 -5.05
C LYS A 28 9.23 15.92 -4.37
N ALA A 29 9.10 15.89 -3.04
CA ALA A 29 8.97 14.68 -2.26
C ALA A 29 7.65 13.93 -2.51
N GLY A 30 7.71 12.61 -2.62
CA GLY A 30 6.55 11.76 -2.89
C GLY A 30 6.29 11.55 -4.38
N GLY A 31 5.96 10.31 -4.75
CA GLY A 31 5.79 9.90 -6.14
C GLY A 31 4.35 9.97 -6.65
N ASP A 32 4.15 9.42 -7.84
CA ASP A 32 2.87 9.42 -8.54
C ASP A 32 1.80 8.60 -7.82
N ASN A 33 2.18 7.57 -7.05
CA ASN A 33 1.21 6.78 -6.31
C ASN A 33 0.64 7.57 -5.14
N LEU A 34 1.50 8.25 -4.38
CA LEU A 34 1.08 9.07 -3.24
C LEU A 34 0.26 10.29 -3.68
N ARG A 35 0.70 10.97 -4.73
CA ARG A 35 0.12 12.25 -5.16
C ARG A 35 -1.06 12.07 -6.12
N GLY A 36 -1.02 11.03 -6.95
CA GLY A 36 -1.98 10.81 -8.03
C GLY A 36 -3.32 10.29 -7.54
N GLN A 37 -4.36 10.50 -8.34
CA GLN A 37 -5.69 9.95 -8.11
C GLN A 37 -5.78 8.52 -8.69
N ARG A 38 -4.97 7.59 -8.16
CA ARG A 38 -4.81 6.23 -8.73
C ARG A 38 -6.13 5.45 -8.84
N TYR A 39 -7.07 5.69 -7.93
CA TYR A 39 -8.40 5.08 -7.95
C TYR A 39 -9.36 5.70 -8.99
N LEU A 40 -8.94 6.71 -9.76
CA LEU A 40 -9.68 7.17 -10.95
C LEU A 40 -9.28 6.44 -12.23
N ALA A 41 -8.31 5.53 -12.17
CA ALA A 41 -7.94 4.71 -13.31
C ALA A 41 -9.13 3.83 -13.77
N PRO A 42 -9.29 3.56 -15.09
CA PRO A 42 -10.48 2.93 -15.66
C PRO A 42 -10.95 1.65 -14.95
N GLU A 43 -10.01 0.82 -14.50
CA GLU A 43 -10.27 -0.42 -13.78
C GLU A 43 -11.04 -0.25 -12.45
N PHE A 44 -10.84 0.88 -11.75
CA PHE A 44 -11.57 1.22 -10.53
C PHE A 44 -12.89 1.94 -10.82
N GLN A 45 -13.10 2.34 -12.08
CA GLN A 45 -14.30 3.05 -12.51
C GLN A 45 -15.39 2.12 -13.06
N THR A 46 -15.16 0.80 -13.04
CA THR A 46 -16.20 -0.17 -13.32
C THR A 46 -17.29 -0.09 -12.22
N GLU A 47 -18.55 -0.27 -12.59
CA GLU A 47 -19.67 -0.22 -11.62
C GLU A 47 -19.47 -1.22 -10.47
N ALA A 48 -18.94 -2.41 -10.77
CA ALA A 48 -18.61 -3.41 -9.76
C ALA A 48 -17.52 -2.92 -8.79
N ALA A 49 -16.48 -2.24 -9.27
CA ALA A 49 -15.43 -1.69 -8.40
C ALA A 49 -15.93 -0.50 -7.57
N LYS A 50 -16.75 0.39 -8.14
CA LYS A 50 -17.33 1.54 -7.44
C LYS A 50 -18.25 1.14 -6.30
N ALA A 51 -19.02 0.06 -6.49
CA ALA A 51 -19.94 -0.45 -5.47
C ALA A 51 -19.26 -1.34 -4.42
N ASP A 52 -17.99 -1.73 -4.62
CA ASP A 52 -17.30 -2.62 -3.70
C ASP A 52 -16.78 -1.88 -2.46
N ALA A 53 -17.30 -2.26 -1.29
CA ALA A 53 -16.95 -1.63 -0.02
C ALA A 53 -15.47 -1.82 0.38
N VAL A 54 -14.83 -2.92 -0.05
CA VAL A 54 -13.40 -3.17 0.22
C VAL A 54 -12.54 -2.23 -0.62
N VAL A 55 -12.88 -2.08 -1.91
CA VAL A 55 -12.21 -1.12 -2.81
C VAL A 55 -12.40 0.31 -2.30
N ALA A 56 -13.61 0.68 -1.86
CA ALA A 56 -13.87 1.98 -1.25
C ALA A 56 -13.05 2.22 0.03
N GLY A 57 -12.89 1.19 0.88
CA GLY A 57 -12.04 1.26 2.06
C GLY A 57 -10.56 1.48 1.74
N LEU A 58 -10.04 0.77 0.73
CA LEU A 58 -8.68 0.95 0.23
C LEU A 58 -8.46 2.34 -0.37
N ALA A 59 -9.42 2.84 -1.15
CA ALA A 59 -9.41 4.19 -1.71
C ALA A 59 -9.43 5.27 -0.61
N GLY A 60 -10.23 5.09 0.44
CA GLY A 60 -10.26 6.01 1.59
C GLY A 60 -8.94 6.05 2.37
N ALA A 61 -8.26 4.91 2.51
CA ALA A 61 -6.92 4.86 3.10
C ALA A 61 -5.90 5.60 2.23
N HIS A 62 -5.92 5.38 0.92
CA HIS A 62 -5.09 6.13 -0.04
C HIS A 62 -5.31 7.64 0.03
N ASP A 63 -6.57 8.07 0.06
CA ASP A 63 -6.93 9.48 0.13
C ASP A 63 -6.45 10.14 1.43
N THR A 64 -6.35 9.37 2.52
CA THR A 64 -5.77 9.82 3.80
C THR A 64 -4.28 10.14 3.65
N TYR A 65 -3.53 9.31 2.91
CA TYR A 65 -2.13 9.58 2.58
C TYR A 65 -1.99 10.84 1.74
N ARG A 66 -2.74 10.92 0.64
CA ARG A 66 -2.65 12.02 -0.31
C ARG A 66 -3.00 13.37 0.32
N LYS A 67 -4.17 13.46 0.98
CA LYS A 67 -4.65 14.71 1.60
C LYS A 67 -3.78 15.14 2.78
N GLY A 68 -3.34 14.18 3.60
CA GLY A 68 -2.47 14.50 4.73
C GLY A 68 -1.08 14.93 4.27
N PHE A 69 -0.54 14.35 3.21
CA PHE A 69 0.71 14.78 2.61
C PHE A 69 0.59 16.19 2.00
N GLU A 70 -0.49 16.48 1.27
CA GLU A 70 -0.78 17.83 0.77
C GLU A 70 -0.90 18.85 1.92
N ALA A 71 -1.56 18.48 3.02
CA ALA A 71 -1.68 19.33 4.21
C ALA A 71 -0.32 19.57 4.87
N LEU A 72 0.54 18.55 4.94
CA LEU A 72 1.91 18.65 5.44
C LEU A 72 2.73 19.64 4.59
N GLN A 73 2.66 19.53 3.25
CA GLN A 73 3.33 20.45 2.34
C GLN A 73 2.85 21.90 2.54
N LYS A 74 1.53 22.11 2.66
CA LYS A 74 0.98 23.45 2.93
C LYS A 74 1.44 23.99 4.28
N ALA A 75 1.43 23.16 5.32
CA ALA A 75 1.86 23.54 6.67
C ALA A 75 3.37 23.84 6.73
N ALA A 76 4.21 23.14 5.96
CA ALA A 76 5.64 23.45 5.84
C ALA A 76 5.90 24.84 5.25
N ASN A 77 5.02 25.31 4.36
CA ASN A 77 5.12 26.64 3.75
C ASN A 77 4.49 27.76 4.63
N ALA A 78 3.57 27.40 5.53
CA ALA A 78 2.93 28.35 6.42
C ALA A 78 3.83 28.66 7.63
N LYS A 79 4.48 29.82 7.61
CA LYS A 79 5.26 30.32 8.77
C LYS A 79 4.30 30.94 9.78
N ASP A 80 4.30 30.44 11.01
CA ASP A 80 3.63 31.10 12.14
C ASP A 80 4.56 32.19 12.71
N PRO A 81 4.22 33.49 12.59
CA PRO A 81 5.06 34.57 13.10
C PRO A 81 5.25 34.55 14.63
N ALA A 82 4.38 33.85 15.36
CA ALA A 82 4.44 33.76 16.82
C ALA A 82 5.40 32.68 17.33
N MET A 83 5.90 31.79 16.45
CA MET A 83 6.82 30.70 16.82
C MET A 83 8.23 30.97 16.31
N THR A 84 9.23 30.51 17.06
CA THR A 84 10.59 30.43 16.50
C THR A 84 10.61 29.37 15.38
N PRO A 85 11.50 29.49 14.39
CA PRO A 85 11.62 28.50 13.32
C PRO A 85 11.79 27.06 13.85
N GLU A 86 12.59 26.87 14.89
CA GLU A 86 12.86 25.57 15.52
C GLU A 86 11.60 24.98 16.19
N ALA A 87 10.86 25.82 16.92
CA ALA A 87 9.62 25.40 17.57
C ALA A 87 8.55 25.05 16.53
N GLY A 88 8.43 25.84 15.46
CA GLY A 88 7.53 25.55 14.34
C GLY A 88 7.91 24.25 13.62
N PHE A 89 9.20 23.99 13.40
CA PHE A 89 9.69 22.75 12.80
C PHE A 89 9.33 21.52 13.65
N LEU A 90 9.60 21.54 14.96
CA LEU A 90 9.29 20.43 15.85
C LEU A 90 7.79 20.21 16.02
N ASP A 91 7.00 21.28 16.06
CA ASP A 91 5.54 21.17 16.10
C ASP A 91 4.97 20.56 14.81
N LEU A 92 5.47 20.98 13.64
CA LEU A 92 5.11 20.39 12.36
C LEU A 92 5.46 18.90 12.32
N LYS A 93 6.67 18.52 12.76
CA LYS A 93 7.09 17.14 12.85
C LYS A 93 6.15 16.33 13.75
N ARG A 94 5.83 16.84 14.95
CA ARG A 94 4.91 16.16 15.89
C ARG A 94 3.53 15.93 15.28
N ARG A 95 2.99 16.91 14.55
CA ARG A 95 1.72 16.77 13.80
C ARG A 95 1.85 15.71 12.70
N ALA A 96 2.95 15.71 11.96
CA ALA A 96 3.23 14.72 10.93
C ALA A 96 3.35 13.29 11.50
N ASP A 97 4.04 13.12 12.64
CA ASP A 97 4.19 11.83 13.33
C ASP A 97 2.83 11.24 13.72
N ALA A 98 1.99 12.05 14.37
CA ALA A 98 0.66 11.63 14.78
C ALA A 98 -0.22 11.25 13.59
N TRP A 99 -0.14 12.02 12.50
CA TRP A 99 -0.88 11.72 11.28
C TRP A 99 -0.39 10.44 10.59
N ILE A 100 0.92 10.23 10.45
CA ILE A 100 1.47 9.02 9.83
C ILE A 100 1.11 7.77 10.64
N ASP A 101 1.12 7.85 11.96
CA ASP A 101 0.68 6.75 12.82
C ASP A 101 -0.80 6.41 12.59
N ASP A 102 -1.69 7.40 12.57
CA ASP A 102 -3.12 7.19 12.26
C ASP A 102 -3.33 6.63 10.84
N ALA A 103 -2.66 7.21 9.84
CA ALA A 103 -2.75 6.78 8.45
C ALA A 103 -2.26 5.34 8.27
N SER A 104 -1.15 4.98 8.91
CA SER A 104 -0.59 3.62 8.88
C SER A 104 -1.54 2.60 9.52
N LYS A 105 -2.19 2.96 10.63
CA LYS A 105 -3.20 2.11 11.30
C LYS A 105 -4.41 1.87 10.40
N ARG A 106 -4.95 2.92 9.78
CA ARG A 106 -6.09 2.83 8.85
C ARG A 106 -5.77 1.97 7.64
N ALA A 107 -4.61 2.16 7.04
CA ALA A 107 -4.20 1.37 5.90
C ALA A 107 -3.95 -0.09 6.26
N THR A 108 -3.30 -0.35 7.40
CA THR A 108 -3.14 -1.73 7.92
C THR A 108 -4.49 -2.41 8.08
N ALA A 109 -5.48 -1.73 8.66
CA ALA A 109 -6.83 -2.25 8.82
C ALA A 109 -7.51 -2.52 7.47
N ALA A 110 -7.43 -1.57 6.52
CA ALA A 110 -8.01 -1.72 5.18
C ALA A 110 -7.37 -2.88 4.40
N THR A 111 -6.05 -3.01 4.43
CA THR A 111 -5.32 -4.11 3.77
C THR A 111 -5.66 -5.45 4.43
N ALA A 112 -5.78 -5.52 5.76
CA ALA A 112 -6.20 -6.74 6.44
C ALA A 112 -7.63 -7.16 6.05
N GLN A 113 -8.57 -6.21 5.96
CA GLN A 113 -9.92 -6.48 5.47
C GLN A 113 -9.91 -6.96 4.01
N ALA A 114 -9.10 -6.34 3.16
CA ALA A 114 -8.96 -6.71 1.76
C ALA A 114 -8.40 -8.13 1.59
N LYS A 115 -7.40 -8.52 2.38
CA LYS A 115 -6.85 -9.89 2.37
C LYS A 115 -7.89 -10.94 2.76
N ARG A 116 -8.67 -10.68 3.82
CA ARG A 116 -9.80 -11.57 4.19
C ARG A 116 -10.86 -11.66 3.10
N ALA A 117 -11.14 -10.55 2.42
CA ALA A 117 -12.08 -10.56 1.30
C ALA A 117 -11.57 -11.39 0.12
N ILE A 118 -10.27 -11.32 -0.19
CA ILE A 118 -9.64 -12.17 -1.21
C ILE A 118 -9.74 -13.66 -0.83
N GLU A 119 -9.48 -14.01 0.44
CA GLU A 119 -9.63 -15.39 0.92
C GLU A 119 -11.08 -15.89 0.77
N GLY A 120 -12.06 -15.02 1.09
CA GLY A 120 -13.48 -15.30 0.87
C GLY A 120 -13.79 -15.52 -0.60
N ILE A 121 -13.31 -14.63 -1.48
CA ILE A 121 -13.48 -14.75 -2.93
C ILE A 121 -12.84 -16.04 -3.46
N ASP A 122 -11.67 -16.44 -2.96
CA ASP A 122 -11.03 -17.69 -3.37
C ASP A 122 -11.86 -18.92 -2.98
N ASN A 123 -12.52 -18.88 -1.83
CA ASN A 123 -13.45 -19.93 -1.43
C ASN A 123 -14.73 -19.93 -2.29
N ASP A 124 -15.27 -18.75 -2.62
CA ASP A 124 -16.45 -18.62 -3.49
C ASP A 124 -16.13 -19.09 -4.91
N ILE A 125 -14.94 -18.78 -5.45
CA ILE A 125 -14.45 -19.31 -6.72
C ILE A 125 -14.43 -20.84 -6.65
N ARG A 126 -13.80 -21.43 -5.63
CA ARG A 126 -13.75 -22.90 -5.48
C ARG A 126 -15.14 -23.52 -5.42
N ALA A 127 -16.06 -22.92 -4.67
CA ALA A 127 -17.44 -23.39 -4.57
C ALA A 127 -18.14 -23.34 -5.94
N ARG A 128 -18.00 -22.24 -6.68
CA ARG A 128 -18.63 -22.03 -7.99
C ARG A 128 -18.06 -22.91 -9.10
N LEU A 129 -16.80 -23.32 -8.98
CA LEU A 129 -16.21 -24.27 -9.92
C LEU A 129 -16.82 -25.67 -9.79
N GLU A 130 -17.47 -26.00 -8.65
CA GLU A 130 -18.14 -27.28 -8.39
C GLU A 130 -17.25 -28.49 -8.77
N ILE A 131 -15.97 -28.42 -8.41
CA ILE A 131 -14.99 -29.44 -8.78
C ILE A 131 -15.25 -30.68 -7.92
N SER A 132 -15.96 -31.66 -8.46
CA SER A 132 -16.16 -32.98 -7.86
C SER A 132 -15.69 -34.08 -8.81
N GLU A 133 -15.16 -35.18 -8.28
CA GLU A 133 -14.87 -36.36 -9.09
C GLU A 133 -16.17 -36.93 -9.67
N GLY A 134 -16.10 -37.32 -10.95
CA GLY A 134 -17.19 -37.99 -11.65
C GLY A 134 -16.95 -39.50 -11.72
N PRO A 135 -17.96 -40.28 -12.11
CA PRO A 135 -17.83 -41.74 -12.22
C PRO A 135 -16.79 -42.19 -13.23
N ARG A 136 -16.37 -41.31 -14.16
CA ARG A 136 -15.37 -41.61 -15.21
C ARG A 136 -13.99 -40.98 -14.95
N SER A 137 -13.74 -40.52 -13.73
CA SER A 137 -12.52 -39.77 -13.42
C SER A 137 -11.24 -40.58 -13.64
N GLU A 138 -11.27 -41.90 -13.43
CA GLU A 138 -10.12 -42.77 -13.67
C GLU A 138 -9.82 -42.96 -15.16
N GLU A 139 -10.85 -43.19 -15.98
CA GLU A 139 -10.71 -43.35 -17.44
C GLU A 139 -10.26 -42.05 -18.09
N ILE A 140 -10.78 -40.91 -17.64
CA ILE A 140 -10.34 -39.59 -18.12
C ILE A 140 -8.85 -39.39 -17.81
N ARG A 141 -8.41 -39.66 -16.58
CA ARG A 141 -6.98 -39.54 -16.22
C ARG A 141 -6.11 -40.49 -17.03
N GLY A 142 -6.52 -41.74 -17.19
CA GLY A 142 -5.83 -42.74 -17.99
C GLY A 142 -5.68 -42.31 -19.46
N HIS A 143 -6.75 -41.76 -20.05
CA HIS A 143 -6.72 -41.21 -21.41
C HIS A 143 -5.70 -40.07 -21.51
N PHE A 144 -5.76 -39.08 -20.62
CA PHE A 144 -4.85 -37.93 -20.64
C PHE A 144 -3.38 -38.32 -20.43
N LYS A 145 -3.11 -39.31 -19.58
CA LYS A 145 -1.75 -39.85 -19.36
C LYS A 145 -1.17 -40.48 -20.63
N GLY A 146 -2.02 -41.12 -21.45
CA GLY A 146 -1.63 -41.74 -22.72
C GLY A 146 -1.38 -40.76 -23.87
N LEU A 147 -1.84 -39.51 -23.76
CA LEU A 147 -1.61 -38.47 -24.76
C LEU A 147 -0.15 -37.99 -24.75
N LYS A 148 0.33 -37.49 -25.90
CA LYS A 148 1.58 -36.74 -25.98
C LYS A 148 1.45 -35.43 -25.20
N GLU A 149 2.56 -34.92 -24.68
CA GLU A 149 2.58 -33.74 -23.82
C GLU A 149 1.90 -32.50 -24.46
N ASN A 150 2.20 -32.24 -25.74
CA ASN A 150 1.63 -31.14 -26.51
C ASN A 150 0.11 -31.29 -26.76
N GLU A 151 -0.38 -32.52 -26.95
CA GLU A 151 -1.80 -32.82 -27.16
C GLU A 151 -2.59 -32.76 -25.84
N ARG A 152 -1.96 -33.20 -24.74
CA ARG A 152 -2.56 -33.28 -23.40
C ARG A 152 -3.02 -31.92 -22.89
N PHE A 153 -2.13 -30.93 -22.90
CA PHE A 153 -2.48 -29.60 -22.41
C PHE A 153 -3.49 -28.89 -23.33
N ALA A 154 -3.33 -29.03 -24.65
CA ALA A 154 -4.29 -28.49 -25.62
C ALA A 154 -5.70 -29.08 -25.45
N LEU A 155 -5.82 -30.40 -25.21
CA LEU A 155 -7.11 -31.03 -24.95
C LEU A 155 -7.71 -30.58 -23.61
N ALA A 156 -6.88 -30.38 -22.57
CA ALA A 156 -7.35 -29.86 -21.29
C ALA A 156 -7.93 -28.45 -21.44
N MET A 157 -7.27 -27.57 -22.21
CA MET A 157 -7.77 -26.24 -22.52
C MET A 157 -9.09 -26.29 -23.29
N LYS A 158 -9.22 -27.17 -24.29
CA LYS A 158 -10.48 -27.40 -25.00
C LYS A 158 -11.60 -27.86 -24.06
N ALA A 159 -11.29 -28.68 -23.03
CA ALA A 159 -12.28 -29.09 -22.04
C ALA A 159 -12.76 -27.88 -21.21
N VAL A 160 -11.87 -26.95 -20.85
CA VAL A 160 -12.23 -25.67 -20.21
C VAL A 160 -13.12 -24.85 -21.14
N GLU A 161 -12.74 -24.67 -22.41
CA GLU A 161 -13.52 -23.94 -23.43
C GLU A 161 -14.88 -24.59 -23.74
N ALA A 162 -15.01 -25.91 -23.64
CA ALA A 162 -16.27 -26.62 -23.75
C ALA A 162 -17.11 -26.56 -22.46
N GLY A 163 -16.50 -26.15 -21.35
CA GLY A 163 -17.16 -26.14 -20.04
C GLY A 163 -17.38 -27.53 -19.46
N ASN A 164 -16.57 -28.51 -19.85
CA ASN A 164 -16.70 -29.89 -19.39
C ASN A 164 -16.13 -30.05 -17.96
N LYS A 165 -16.97 -29.78 -16.97
CA LYS A 165 -16.60 -29.81 -15.55
C LYS A 165 -16.08 -31.18 -15.10
N GLU A 166 -16.65 -32.29 -15.57
CA GLU A 166 -16.21 -33.65 -15.20
C GLU A 166 -14.77 -33.91 -15.64
N THR A 167 -14.43 -33.56 -16.88
CA THR A 167 -13.06 -33.69 -17.38
C THR A 167 -12.10 -32.82 -16.59
N ILE A 168 -12.43 -31.53 -16.40
CA ILE A 168 -11.55 -30.60 -15.70
C ILE A 168 -11.35 -31.04 -14.23
N ALA A 169 -12.42 -31.46 -13.56
CA ALA A 169 -12.33 -31.95 -12.18
C ALA A 169 -11.44 -33.19 -12.06
N SER A 170 -11.58 -34.13 -13.00
CA SER A 170 -10.73 -35.32 -13.05
C SER A 170 -9.25 -34.97 -13.20
N LEU A 171 -8.92 -33.90 -13.93
CA LEU A 171 -7.56 -33.40 -14.14
C LEU A 171 -7.01 -32.57 -12.97
N LEU A 172 -7.88 -31.82 -12.28
CA LEU A 172 -7.47 -30.91 -11.21
C LEU A 172 -7.43 -31.55 -9.83
N ILE A 173 -8.34 -32.49 -9.51
CA ILE A 173 -8.36 -33.22 -8.23
C ILE A 173 -7.26 -34.28 -8.19
N GLY A 174 -7.10 -35.03 -9.28
CA GLY A 174 -6.14 -36.12 -9.35
C GLY A 174 -4.68 -35.66 -9.15
N PRO A 175 -3.80 -36.51 -8.59
CA PRO A 175 -2.36 -36.26 -8.57
C PRO A 175 -1.78 -35.97 -9.97
N ALA A 176 -0.85 -35.02 -10.06
CA ALA A 176 -0.23 -34.58 -11.31
C ALA A 176 0.33 -35.74 -12.16
N TYR A 177 0.96 -36.72 -11.52
CA TYR A 177 1.53 -37.90 -12.19
C TYR A 177 0.50 -38.85 -12.80
N LEU A 178 -0.78 -38.77 -12.42
CA LEU A 178 -1.87 -39.57 -13.01
C LEU A 178 -2.48 -38.91 -14.25
N THR A 179 -2.38 -37.60 -14.38
CA THR A 179 -2.87 -36.85 -15.54
C THR A 179 -1.75 -36.61 -16.55
N GLY A 180 -0.50 -36.64 -16.09
CA GLY A 180 0.67 -36.22 -16.85
C GLY A 180 0.81 -34.71 -16.99
N LEU A 181 0.00 -33.91 -16.29
CA LEU A 181 0.13 -32.45 -16.31
C LEU A 181 1.17 -32.00 -15.29
N SER A 182 2.00 -31.03 -15.66
CA SER A 182 2.86 -30.34 -14.68
C SER A 182 2.03 -29.48 -13.73
N ASP A 183 2.60 -29.11 -12.58
CA ASP A 183 1.90 -28.23 -11.64
C ASP A 183 1.63 -26.84 -12.22
N ASP A 184 2.52 -26.31 -13.06
CA ASP A 184 2.31 -25.06 -13.79
C ASP A 184 1.12 -25.17 -14.76
N GLN A 185 1.03 -26.26 -15.52
CA GLN A 185 -0.11 -26.51 -16.41
C GLN A 185 -1.42 -26.61 -15.62
N ARG A 186 -1.42 -27.28 -14.46
CA ARG A 186 -2.60 -27.37 -13.58
C ARG A 186 -2.98 -26.00 -13.04
N ASN A 187 -2.02 -25.15 -12.70
CA ASN A 187 -2.29 -23.78 -12.25
C ASN A 187 -2.89 -22.92 -13.38
N VAL A 188 -2.38 -23.04 -14.61
CA VAL A 188 -3.00 -22.36 -15.76
C VAL A 188 -4.43 -22.83 -15.98
N LEU A 189 -4.70 -24.15 -15.91
CA LEU A 189 -6.07 -24.67 -16.03
C LEU A 189 -7.00 -24.17 -14.93
N ARG A 190 -6.54 -24.10 -13.67
CA ARG A 190 -7.33 -23.52 -12.56
C ARG A 190 -7.69 -22.07 -12.84
N ASN A 191 -6.73 -21.27 -13.30
CA ASN A 191 -6.96 -19.86 -13.61
C ASN A 191 -7.95 -19.69 -14.77
N GLN A 192 -7.80 -20.45 -15.85
CA GLN A 192 -8.71 -20.42 -16.99
C GLN A 192 -10.13 -20.89 -16.63
N MET A 193 -10.23 -21.91 -15.77
CA MET A 193 -11.52 -22.36 -15.25
C MET A 193 -12.16 -21.28 -14.37
N ALA A 194 -11.40 -20.65 -13.47
CA ALA A 194 -11.90 -19.58 -12.63
C ALA A 194 -12.37 -18.38 -13.46
N GLU A 195 -11.62 -17.95 -14.48
CA GLU A 195 -12.02 -16.87 -15.38
C GLU A 195 -13.31 -17.20 -16.13
N LYS A 196 -13.48 -18.44 -16.57
CA LYS A 196 -14.67 -18.87 -17.31
C LYS A 196 -15.93 -18.96 -16.44
N PHE A 197 -15.84 -19.57 -15.27
CA PHE A 197 -17.03 -19.91 -14.46
C PHE A 197 -17.29 -18.92 -13.32
N ALA A 198 -16.28 -18.15 -12.93
CA ALA A 198 -16.32 -17.20 -11.82
C ALA A 198 -15.63 -15.87 -12.20
N GLY A 199 -15.74 -15.45 -13.47
CA GLY A 199 -15.04 -14.27 -14.00
C GLY A 199 -15.35 -12.96 -13.28
N ASP A 200 -16.55 -12.82 -12.73
CA ASP A 200 -16.95 -11.72 -11.85
C ASP A 200 -16.11 -11.69 -10.56
N LEU A 201 -15.96 -12.83 -9.90
CA LEU A 201 -15.15 -12.99 -8.70
C LEU A 201 -13.66 -12.79 -8.98
N VAL A 202 -13.16 -13.32 -10.10
CA VAL A 202 -11.76 -13.11 -10.53
C VAL A 202 -11.49 -11.63 -10.81
N THR A 203 -12.40 -10.96 -11.52
CA THR A 203 -12.29 -9.52 -11.78
C THR A 203 -12.26 -8.73 -10.48
N ARG A 204 -13.18 -9.03 -9.56
CA ARG A 204 -13.24 -8.41 -8.24
C ARG A 204 -11.93 -8.61 -7.45
N LYS A 205 -11.41 -9.84 -7.40
CA LYS A 205 -10.12 -10.15 -6.75
C LYS A 205 -8.97 -9.31 -7.33
N LYS A 206 -8.84 -9.28 -8.66
CA LYS A 206 -7.79 -8.50 -9.35
C LYS A 206 -7.85 -7.00 -8.99
N VAL A 207 -9.05 -6.42 -8.89
CA VAL A 207 -9.22 -5.01 -8.50
C VAL A 207 -8.78 -4.78 -7.05
N ILE A 208 -9.15 -5.67 -6.12
CA ILE A 208 -8.75 -5.57 -4.71
C ILE A 208 -7.23 -5.71 -4.56
N GLU A 209 -6.62 -6.71 -5.23
CA GLU A 209 -5.15 -6.91 -5.23
C GLU A 209 -4.41 -5.67 -5.74
N LYS A 210 -4.93 -5.04 -6.80
CA LYS A 210 -4.37 -3.80 -7.33
C LYS A 210 -4.51 -2.63 -6.35
N GLY A 211 -5.64 -2.52 -5.65
CA GLY A 211 -5.83 -1.52 -4.60
C GLY A 211 -4.85 -1.68 -3.44
N ILE A 212 -4.58 -2.92 -3.00
CA ILE A 212 -3.54 -3.22 -2.01
C ILE A 212 -2.18 -2.74 -2.51
N ALA A 213 -1.80 -3.08 -3.75
CA ALA A 213 -0.52 -2.69 -4.31
C ALA A 213 -0.34 -1.16 -4.39
N ILE A 214 -1.40 -0.41 -4.76
CA ILE A 214 -1.38 1.06 -4.76
C ILE A 214 -1.15 1.61 -3.35
N ASN A 215 -1.83 1.05 -2.34
CA ASN A 215 -1.69 1.52 -0.96
C ASN A 215 -0.30 1.25 -0.41
N ASP A 216 0.27 0.08 -0.70
CA ASP A 216 1.63 -0.29 -0.29
C ASP A 216 2.68 0.64 -0.94
N GLN A 217 2.56 0.90 -2.25
CA GLN A 217 3.43 1.83 -2.97
C GLN A 217 3.30 3.27 -2.43
N SER A 218 2.07 3.73 -2.17
CA SER A 218 1.81 5.07 -1.65
C SER A 218 2.38 5.26 -0.25
N LEU A 219 2.29 4.24 0.61
CA LEU A 219 2.89 4.27 1.94
C LEU A 219 4.41 4.33 1.87
N ASN A 220 5.04 3.54 0.99
CA ASN A 220 6.49 3.59 0.79
C ASN A 220 6.95 4.97 0.31
N GLU A 221 6.26 5.55 -0.68
CA GLU A 221 6.53 6.91 -1.16
C GLU A 221 6.33 7.95 -0.05
N LEU A 222 5.32 7.78 0.80
CA LEU A 222 5.08 8.65 1.95
C LEU A 222 6.20 8.59 2.98
N LEU A 223 6.66 7.38 3.34
CA LEU A 223 7.74 7.20 4.31
C LEU A 223 9.06 7.79 3.81
N LEU A 224 9.36 7.64 2.51
CA LEU A 224 10.51 8.26 1.87
C LEU A 224 10.40 9.80 1.90
N ALA A 225 9.26 10.35 1.46
CA ALA A 225 9.00 11.77 1.48
C ALA A 225 9.10 12.35 2.89
N TYR A 226 8.55 11.66 3.88
CA TYR A 226 8.65 12.05 5.28
C TYR A 226 10.10 12.10 5.77
N GLY A 227 10.93 11.13 5.40
CA GLY A 227 12.36 11.12 5.73
C GLY A 227 13.16 12.26 5.08
N GLU A 228 12.76 12.69 3.88
CA GLU A 228 13.32 13.87 3.20
C GLU A 228 12.91 15.18 3.87
N ILE A 229 11.65 15.30 4.30
CA ILE A 229 11.12 16.49 4.98
C ILE A 229 11.69 16.63 6.40
N PHE A 230 11.85 15.50 7.09
CA PHE A 230 12.38 15.45 8.46
C PHE A 230 13.63 14.56 8.55
N PRO A 231 14.77 14.95 7.95
CA PRO A 231 15.98 14.17 8.05
C PRO A 231 16.39 14.01 9.51
N LYS A 232 16.67 12.78 9.94
CA LYS A 232 16.96 12.45 11.35
C LYS A 232 18.01 13.37 11.97
N HIS A 233 19.11 13.61 11.26
CA HIS A 233 20.21 14.47 11.75
C HIS A 233 19.75 15.91 12.02
N ARG A 234 18.83 16.46 11.21
CA ARG A 234 18.26 17.79 11.42
C ARG A 234 17.32 17.82 12.60
N VAL A 235 16.46 16.81 12.73
CA VAL A 235 15.57 16.67 13.88
C VAL A 235 16.39 16.64 15.18
N ASP A 236 17.47 15.87 15.22
CA ASP A 236 18.34 15.75 16.37
C ASP A 236 19.06 17.08 16.70
N GLU A 237 19.56 17.79 15.68
CA GLU A 237 20.19 19.11 15.81
C GLU A 237 19.23 20.14 16.42
N VAL A 238 18.04 20.28 15.83
CA VAL A 238 17.01 21.22 16.29
C VAL A 238 16.52 20.88 17.69
N THR A 239 16.31 19.60 17.98
CA THR A 239 15.88 19.14 19.32
C THR A 239 16.91 19.52 20.39
N LYS A 240 18.20 19.29 20.13
CA LYS A 240 19.28 19.67 21.05
C LYS A 240 19.33 21.19 21.24
N ALA A 241 19.19 21.97 20.17
CA ALA A 241 19.18 23.43 20.25
C ALA A 241 18.02 23.96 21.11
N VAL A 242 16.80 23.44 20.92
CA VAL A 242 15.63 23.80 21.73
C VAL A 242 15.80 23.42 23.20
N GLN A 243 16.36 22.23 23.48
CA GLN A 243 16.64 21.78 24.84
C GLN A 243 17.68 22.67 25.54
N ALA A 244 18.75 23.05 24.84
CA ALA A 244 19.78 23.94 25.37
C ALA A 244 19.21 25.34 25.68
N ALA A 245 18.41 25.91 24.77
CA ALA A 245 17.74 27.19 25.00
C ALA A 245 16.78 27.14 26.18
N LYS A 246 16.02 26.05 26.33
CA LYS A 246 15.15 25.82 27.49
C LYS A 246 15.93 25.77 28.80
N ALA A 247 17.07 25.06 28.83
CA ALA A 247 17.90 24.95 30.04
C ALA A 247 18.42 26.33 30.49
N VAL A 248 18.94 27.15 29.56
CA VAL A 248 19.40 28.52 29.86
C VAL A 248 18.28 29.39 30.41
N ARG A 249 17.09 29.32 29.82
CA ARG A 249 15.92 30.05 30.31
C ARG A 249 15.52 29.61 31.72
N ASP A 250 15.47 28.30 31.96
CA ASP A 250 15.08 27.74 33.25
C ASP A 250 16.14 28.04 34.35
N GLU A 251 17.42 28.22 33.99
CA GLU A 251 18.46 28.74 34.90
C GLU A 251 18.28 30.23 35.20
N PHE A 252 17.95 31.05 34.20
CA PHE A 252 17.72 32.49 34.39
C PHE A 252 16.58 32.78 35.38
N PHE A 253 15.49 32.00 35.34
CA PHE A 253 14.34 32.18 36.24
C PHE A 253 14.54 31.60 37.65
N LYS A 254 15.68 30.96 37.95
CA LYS A 254 16.02 30.49 39.31
C LYS A 254 16.73 31.55 40.17
N LEU A 255 17.18 32.65 39.55
CA LEU A 255 17.85 33.79 40.21
C LEU A 255 16.82 34.85 40.63
#